data_AF-A0A535PRL1-F1
#
_entry.id   AF-A0A535PRL1-F1
#
_cell.length_a   1.000
_cell.length_b   1.000
_cell.length_c   1.000
_cell.angle_alpha   90.00
_cell.angle_beta   90.00
_cell.angle_gamma   90.00
#
_symmetry.space_group_name_H-M   'P 1'
#
loop_
_entity.id
_entity.type
_entity.pdbx_description
1 polymer ?
#
loop_
_entity_poly.entity_id
_entity_poly.type
_entity_poly.pdbx_seq_one_letter_code
_entity_poly.pdbx_strand_id
1 'polypeptide(L)'
;MQRSKLESDKGKCVCGRRMKDAAIYTYRSKTDRFLFHRCECGCEWTEHLTDIDPADPVSSDEVIEVHKQLAKFEGSIAELLLPHTTP
;
A
#
# COMPACT_ATOMS: atom_id res chain seq x y z
N MET A 1 -0.78 -34.92 -20.07
CA MET A 1 -1.69 -33.97 -19.39
C MET A 1 -0.83 -32.99 -18.59
N GLN A 2 -0.40 -31.90 -19.23
CA GLN A 2 0.59 -30.98 -18.68
C GLN A 2 -0.10 -30.02 -17.72
N ARG A 3 0.39 -29.96 -16.47
CA ARG A 3 -0.09 -29.07 -15.41
C ARG A 3 0.19 -27.63 -15.83
N SER A 4 -0.85 -26.91 -16.27
CA SER A 4 -0.78 -25.46 -16.47
C SER A 4 -0.53 -24.80 -15.12
N LYS A 5 0.64 -24.16 -15.04
CA LYS A 5 1.11 -23.29 -13.97
C LYS A 5 -0.01 -22.28 -13.67
N LEU A 6 -0.51 -22.33 -12.44
CA LEU A 6 -1.51 -21.44 -11.87
C LEU A 6 -0.97 -20.00 -11.95
N GLU A 7 -1.23 -19.32 -13.06
CA GLU A 7 -1.10 -17.87 -13.11
C GLU A 7 -2.10 -17.34 -12.09
N SER A 8 -1.55 -16.80 -11.01
CA SER A 8 -2.26 -16.32 -9.83
C SER A 8 -3.53 -15.59 -10.26
N ASP A 9 -4.68 -16.13 -9.89
CA ASP A 9 -6.00 -15.55 -10.12
C ASP A 9 -6.11 -14.29 -9.23
N LYS A 10 -5.35 -13.24 -9.57
CA LYS A 10 -5.28 -11.95 -8.87
C LYS A 10 -6.57 -11.14 -8.99
N GLY A 11 -7.64 -11.75 -9.51
CA GLY A 11 -8.91 -11.09 -9.79
C GLY A 11 -10.11 -11.82 -9.20
N LYS A 12 -9.94 -12.94 -8.51
CA LYS A 12 -11.02 -13.68 -7.87
C LYS A 12 -10.68 -14.11 -6.46
N CYS A 13 -11.71 -14.11 -5.63
CA CYS A 13 -11.69 -14.70 -4.32
C CYS A 13 -11.64 -16.24 -4.43
N VAL A 14 -11.19 -16.91 -3.38
CA VAL A 14 -11.18 -18.38 -3.24
C VAL A 14 -12.55 -19.04 -3.45
N CYS A 15 -13.64 -18.29 -3.29
CA CYS A 15 -15.00 -18.75 -3.57
C CYS A 15 -15.41 -18.65 -5.05
N GLY A 16 -14.52 -18.18 -5.93
CA GLY A 16 -14.75 -18.02 -7.37
C GLY A 16 -15.38 -16.70 -7.80
N ARG A 17 -15.81 -15.84 -6.86
CA ARG A 17 -16.31 -14.48 -7.17
C ARG A 17 -15.18 -13.55 -7.58
N ARG A 18 -15.45 -12.55 -8.41
CA ARG A 18 -14.42 -11.58 -8.78
C ARG A 18 -14.16 -10.61 -7.62
N MET A 19 -12.90 -10.23 -7.42
CA MET A 19 -12.48 -9.32 -6.35
C MET A 19 -13.15 -7.95 -6.45
N LYS A 20 -13.49 -7.49 -7.67
CA LYS A 20 -14.25 -6.25 -7.91
C LYS A 20 -15.68 -6.26 -7.34
N ASP A 21 -16.24 -7.44 -7.06
CA ASP A 21 -17.60 -7.59 -6.53
C ASP A 21 -17.58 -7.62 -4.99
N ALA A 22 -16.41 -7.51 -4.35
CA ALA A 22 -16.30 -7.40 -2.90
C ALA A 22 -16.70 -6.01 -2.40
N ALA A 23 -17.24 -5.94 -1.18
CA ALA A 23 -17.43 -4.67 -0.49
C ALA A 23 -16.06 -4.08 -0.15
N ILE A 24 -15.85 -2.80 -0.46
CA ILE A 24 -14.58 -2.10 -0.24
C ILE A 24 -14.80 -0.98 0.77
N TYR A 25 -14.01 -0.98 1.84
CA TYR A 25 -13.88 0.14 2.76
C TYR A 25 -12.52 0.80 2.55
N THR A 26 -12.52 2.12 2.35
CA THR A 26 -11.29 2.88 2.10
C THR A 26 -10.94 3.72 3.32
N TYR A 27 -9.73 3.52 3.85
CA TYR A 27 -9.12 4.42 4.82
C TYR A 27 -7.97 5.18 4.16
N ARG A 28 -7.92 6.49 4.37
CA ARG A 28 -6.87 7.35 3.82
C ARG A 28 -6.13 8.02 4.97
N SER A 29 -4.82 7.81 5.03
CA SER A 29 -3.88 8.56 5.86
C SER A 29 -3.31 9.74 5.07
N LYS A 30 -2.29 10.43 5.59
CA LYS A 30 -1.61 11.53 4.87
C LYS A 30 -0.89 11.05 3.60
N THR A 31 -0.24 9.89 3.66
CA THR A 31 0.65 9.37 2.60
C THR A 31 0.19 8.04 2.03
N ASP A 32 -0.81 7.41 2.64
CA ASP A 32 -1.19 6.05 2.35
C ASP A 32 -2.71 5.92 2.23
N ARG A 33 -3.12 4.99 1.39
CA ARG A 33 -4.49 4.55 1.22
C ARG A 33 -4.55 3.06 1.48
N PHE A 34 -5.42 2.66 2.39
CA PHE A 34 -5.71 1.28 2.71
C PHE A 34 -7.11 0.94 2.19
N LEU A 35 -7.19 -0.10 1.37
CA LEU A 35 -8.45 -0.65 0.87
C LEU A 35 -8.69 -1.97 1.58
N PHE A 36 -9.79 -2.07 2.32
CA PHE A 36 -10.21 -3.28 3.00
C PHE A 36 -11.34 -3.91 2.20
N HIS A 37 -11.08 -5.08 1.66
CA HIS A 37 -12.02 -5.80 0.83
C HIS A 37 -12.65 -6.92 1.63
N ARG A 38 -13.97 -7.07 1.49
CA ARG A 38 -14.73 -8.16 2.09
C ARG A 38 -15.59 -8.82 1.03
N CYS A 39 -15.25 -10.06 0.68
CA CYS A 39 -16.09 -10.89 -0.16
C CYS A 39 -17.30 -11.38 0.64
N GLU A 40 -18.43 -11.59 -0.02
CA GLU A 40 -19.64 -12.18 0.58
C GLU A 40 -19.43 -13.60 1.12
N CYS A 41 -18.39 -14.32 0.69
CA CYS A 41 -18.05 -15.61 1.31
C CYS A 41 -17.36 -15.48 2.68
N GLY A 42 -17.09 -14.24 3.13
CA GLY A 42 -16.38 -13.95 4.38
C GLY A 42 -14.86 -13.84 4.24
N CYS A 43 -14.31 -13.95 3.04
CA CYS A 43 -12.87 -13.74 2.81
C CYS A 43 -12.55 -12.25 2.78
N GLU A 44 -11.52 -11.85 3.52
CA GLU A 44 -11.08 -10.47 3.67
C GLU A 44 -9.63 -10.33 3.20
N TRP A 45 -9.32 -9.21 2.55
CA TRP A 45 -7.94 -8.83 2.21
C TRP A 45 -7.77 -7.32 2.27
N THR A 46 -6.53 -6.89 2.49
CA THR A 46 -6.18 -5.47 2.58
C THR A 46 -5.17 -5.13 1.50
N GLU A 47 -5.44 -4.08 0.74
CA GLU A 47 -4.49 -3.50 -0.22
C GLU A 47 -3.95 -2.19 0.37
N HIS A 48 -2.62 -2.06 0.37
CA HIS A 48 -1.92 -0.84 0.77
C HIS A 48 -1.41 -0.16 -0.50
N LEU A 49 -1.83 1.09 -0.70
CA LEU A 49 -1.41 1.94 -1.80
C LEU A 49 -0.77 3.19 -1.22
N THR A 50 0.39 3.57 -1.72
CA THR A 50 0.99 4.87 -1.42
C THR A 50 0.19 5.94 -2.16
N ASP A 51 -0.42 6.86 -1.42
CA ASP A 51 -1.23 7.98 -1.93
C ASP A 51 -0.39 9.26 -1.98
N ILE A 52 0.85 9.14 -2.45
CA ILE A 52 1.71 10.28 -2.70
C ILE A 52 1.53 10.65 -4.17
N ASP A 53 0.70 11.66 -4.41
CA ASP A 53 0.62 12.26 -5.74
C ASP A 53 1.78 13.25 -5.91
N PRO A 54 2.67 13.07 -6.90
CA PRO A 54 3.85 13.92 -7.07
C PRO A 54 3.50 15.35 -7.51
N ALA A 55 2.25 15.63 -7.88
CA ALA A 55 1.75 16.96 -8.16
C ALA A 55 1.01 17.59 -6.96
N ASP A 56 0.81 16.86 -5.86
CA ASP A 56 0.24 17.42 -4.63
C ASP A 56 1.24 18.40 -3.99
N PRO A 57 0.80 19.60 -3.63
CA PRO A 57 1.68 20.63 -3.08
C PRO A 57 2.18 20.22 -1.69
N VAL A 58 3.49 20.07 -1.55
CA VAL A 58 4.14 19.79 -0.26
C VAL A 58 3.99 20.99 0.69
N SER A 59 3.44 20.76 1.87
CA SER A 59 3.25 21.80 2.89
C SER A 59 4.58 22.17 3.57
N SER A 60 4.69 23.42 4.03
CA SER A 60 5.86 23.86 4.81
C SER A 60 6.05 23.06 6.10
N ASP A 61 4.96 22.60 6.73
CA ASP A 61 5.02 21.77 7.94
C ASP A 61 5.73 20.44 7.65
N GLU A 62 5.39 19.78 6.53
CA GLU A 62 6.00 18.52 6.11
C GLU A 62 7.50 18.68 5.83
N VAL A 63 7.90 19.77 5.18
CA VAL A 63 9.32 20.07 4.93
C VAL A 63 10.07 20.27 6.25
N ILE A 64 9.45 20.96 7.22
CA ILE A 64 10.05 21.20 8.54
C ILE A 64 10.21 19.89 9.31
N GLU A 65 9.24 18.98 9.24
CA GLU A 65 9.31 17.66 9.88
C GLU A 65 10.46 16.83 9.32
N VAL A 66 10.57 16.73 7.99
CA VAL A 66 11.67 16.02 7.33
C VAL A 66 13.02 16.65 7.69
N HIS A 67 13.12 17.97 7.69
CA HIS A 67 14.35 18.67 8.07
C HIS A 67 14.76 18.35 9.51
N LYS A 68 13.83 18.32 10.47
CA LYS A 68 14.12 17.96 11.87
C LYS A 68 14.62 16.52 12.02
N GLN A 69 14.09 15.60 11.21
CA GLN A 69 14.54 14.20 11.20
C GLN A 69 15.95 14.09 10.61
N LEU A 70 16.21 14.72 9.47
CA LEU A 70 17.52 14.72 8.82
C LEU A 70 18.59 15.42 9.67
N ALA A 71 18.25 16.50 10.37
CA ALA A 71 19.19 17.21 11.25
C ALA A 71 19.69 16.35 12.42
N LYS A 72 18.96 15.31 12.80
CA LYS A 72 19.33 14.37 13.87
C LYS A 72 19.86 13.04 13.34
N PHE A 73 19.90 12.86 12.03
CA PHE A 73 20.29 11.61 11.40
C PHE A 73 21.81 11.56 11.24
N GLU A 74 22.45 10.61 11.93
CA GLU A 74 23.91 10.42 11.90
C GLU A 74 24.35 9.31 10.91
N GLY A 75 23.41 8.74 10.15
CA GLY A 75 23.66 7.67 9.19
C GLY A 75 24.05 8.13 7.79
N SER A 76 24.22 7.17 6.88
CA SER A 76 24.57 7.43 5.48
C SER A 76 23.33 7.67 4.60
N ILE A 77 23.51 8.40 3.49
CA ILE A 77 22.43 8.60 2.49
C ILE A 77 21.86 7.28 1.96
N ALA A 78 22.67 6.22 1.92
CA ALA A 78 22.24 4.90 1.48
C ALA A 78 21.18 4.30 2.42
N GLU A 79 21.28 4.56 3.73
CA GLU A 79 20.31 4.10 4.72
C GLU A 79 18.97 4.84 4.62
N LEU A 80 18.99 6.11 4.21
CA LEU A 80 17.79 6.91 3.96
C LEU A 80 17.04 6.48 2.69
N LEU A 81 17.74 5.88 1.72
CA LEU A 81 17.18 5.48 0.43
C LEU A 81 16.73 4.02 0.40
N LEU A 82 16.94 3.26 1.48
CA LEU A 82 16.46 1.89 1.56
C LEU A 82 14.92 1.90 1.58
N PRO A 83 14.26 1.12 0.69
CA PRO A 83 12.82 0.98 0.75
C PRO A 83 12.46 0.38 2.11
N HIS A 84 11.58 1.08 2.85
CA HIS A 84 11.03 0.61 4.11
C HIS A 84 10.20 -0.65 3.85
N THR A 85 10.86 -1.80 3.74
CA THR A 85 10.21 -3.10 3.70
C THR A 85 9.79 -3.36 5.13
N THR A 86 8.55 -3.00 5.45
CA THR A 86 7.93 -3.38 6.71
C THR A 86 7.63 -4.88 6.66
N PRO A 87 7.98 -5.65 7.71
CA PRO A 87 7.64 -7.07 7.81
C PRO A 87 6.15 -7.30 8.06
#